data_AF-A0A6C0L0Q1-F1
#
_entry.id   AF-A0A6C0L0Q1-F1
#
_cell.length_a   1.000
_cell.length_b   1.000
_cell.length_c   1.000
_cell.angle_alpha   90.00
_cell.angle_beta   90.00
_cell.angle_gamma   90.00
#
_symmetry.space_group_name_H-M   'P 1'
#
loop_
_entity.id
_entity.type
_entity.pdbx_description
1 polymer ?
#
loop_
_entity_poly.entity_id
_entity_poly.type
_entity_poly.pdbx_seq_one_letter_code
_entity_poly.pdbx_strand_id
1 'polypeptide(L)' 'MNDLMKETLAKNFDLYVQLLDNNDFKKHLIRELNEDVDIPIINEKTEKKLLNALYKVILSSLKKVDVVKLLEYIEDKK' A
#
# COMPACT_ATOMS: atom_id res chain seq x y z
N MET A 1 -21.37 -12.24 3.88
CA MET A 1 -20.52 -11.84 5.02
C MET A 1 -21.38 -10.97 5.91
N ASN A 2 -21.33 -11.17 7.23
CA ASN A 2 -22.11 -10.30 8.12
C ASN A 2 -21.45 -8.91 8.26
N ASP A 3 -22.20 -7.96 8.79
CA ASP A 3 -21.75 -6.56 8.90
C ASP A 3 -20.52 -6.41 9.80
N LEU A 4 -20.43 -7.18 10.88
CA LEU A 4 -19.28 -7.18 11.77
C LEU A 4 -17.98 -7.56 11.05
N MET A 5 -18.03 -8.55 10.16
CA MET A 5 -16.87 -8.94 9.36
C MET A 5 -16.48 -7.86 8.35
N LYS A 6 -17.46 -7.21 7.69
CA LYS A 6 -17.20 -6.08 6.78
C LYS A 6 -16.53 -4.92 7.48
N GLU A 7 -17.07 -4.52 8.64
CA GLU A 7 -16.51 -3.45 9.46
C GLU A 7 -15.09 -3.79 9.94
N THR A 8 -14.85 -5.02 10.36
CA THR A 8 -13.52 -5.48 10.79
C THR A 8 -12.50 -5.41 9.65
N LEU A 9 -12.86 -5.84 8.44
CA LEU A 9 -11.99 -5.77 7.27
C LEU A 9 -11.70 -4.33 6.85
N ALA A 10 -12.70 -3.46 6.88
CA ALA A 10 -12.53 -2.04 6.59
C ALA A 10 -11.55 -1.39 7.59
N LYS A 11 -11.72 -1.63 8.89
CA LYS A 11 -10.78 -1.15 9.93
C LYS A 11 -9.37 -1.67 9.72
N ASN A 12 -9.20 -2.95 9.40
CA ASN A 12 -7.87 -3.52 9.14
C ASN A 12 -7.21 -2.88 7.92
N PHE A 13 -7.98 -2.63 6.85
CA PHE A 13 -7.47 -1.92 5.68
C PHE A 13 -6.97 -0.52 6.05
N ASP A 14 -7.75 0.24 6.83
CA ASP A 14 -7.33 1.56 7.29
C ASP A 14 -6.06 1.51 8.13
N LEU A 15 -5.91 0.51 9.01
CA LEU A 15 -4.69 0.29 9.77
C LEU A 15 -3.48 0.01 8.88
N TYR A 16 -3.63 -0.79 7.81
CA TYR A 16 -2.55 -1.04 6.86
C TYR A 16 -2.19 0.22 6.07
N VAL A 17 -3.17 1.02 5.64
CA VAL A 17 -2.92 2.29 4.97
C VAL A 17 -2.19 3.27 5.90
N GLN A 18 -2.54 3.30 7.18
CA GLN A 18 -1.84 4.12 8.19
C GLN A 18 -0.40 3.64 8.42
N LEU A 19 -0.17 2.33 8.46
CA LEU A 19 1.18 1.78 8.53
C LEU A 19 2.01 2.18 7.31
N LEU A 20 1.42 2.11 6.11
CA LEU A 20 2.08 2.56 4.87
C LEU A 20 2.28 4.08 4.82
N ASP A 21 1.45 4.88 5.48
CA ASP A 21 1.64 6.33 5.59
C ASP A 21 2.66 6.72 6.66
N ASN A 22 3.07 5.78 7.53
CA ASN A 22 4.07 6.03 8.54
C ASN A 22 5.45 6.29 7.89
N ASN A 23 6.06 7.41 8.27
CA ASN A 23 7.33 7.84 7.68
C ASN A 23 8.50 6.89 7.96
N ASP A 24 8.54 6.26 9.14
CA ASP A 24 9.63 5.37 9.51
C ASP A 24 9.48 4.01 8.81
N PHE A 25 8.25 3.49 8.74
CA PHE A 25 7.96 2.31 7.93
C PHE A 25 8.31 2.53 6.46
N LYS A 26 7.90 3.67 5.89
CA LYS A 26 8.25 4.04 4.52
C LYS A 26 9.76 4.07 4.30
N LYS A 27 10.53 4.70 5.19
CA LYS A 27 11.99 4.76 5.07
C LYS A 27 12.62 3.37 5.10
N HIS A 28 12.14 2.52 6.00
CA HIS A 28 12.61 1.16 6.14
C HIS A 28 12.32 0.33 4.89
N LEU A 29 11.07 0.32 4.41
CA LEU A 29 10.66 -0.42 3.22
C LEU A 29 11.36 0.07 1.95
N ILE A 30 11.54 1.39 1.76
CA ILE A 30 12.29 1.92 0.62
C ILE A 30 13.76 1.48 0.64
N ARG A 31 14.35 1.35 1.83
CA ARG A 31 15.72 0.86 1.97
C ARG A 31 15.81 -0.61 1.57
N GLU A 32 14.95 -1.46 2.12
CA GLU A 32 14.92 -2.89 1.77
C GLU A 32 14.68 -3.09 0.27
N LEU A 33 13.74 -2.36 -0.32
CA LEU A 33 13.49 -2.42 -1.77
C LEU A 33 14.70 -1.99 -2.60
N ASN A 34 15.48 -1.03 -2.13
CA ASN A 34 16.68 -0.56 -2.85
C ASN A 34 17.87 -1.53 -2.68
N GLU A 35 17.94 -2.25 -1.56
CA GLU A 35 18.99 -3.25 -1.29
C GLU A 35 18.71 -4.58 -2.00
N ASP A 36 17.44 -5.00 -2.05
CA ASP A 36 17.06 -6.33 -2.53
C ASP A 36 16.54 -6.35 -3.97
N VAL A 37 15.93 -5.25 -4.44
CA VAL A 37 15.52 -5.12 -5.84
C VAL A 37 16.69 -4.49 -6.57
N ASP A 38 17.55 -5.34 -7.13
CA ASP A 38 18.68 -4.97 -8.02
C ASP A 38 18.11 -4.39 -9.32
N ILE A 39 17.53 -3.19 -9.23
CA ILE A 39 16.90 -2.48 -10.34
C ILE A 39 18.05 -2.01 -11.24
N PRO A 40 18.09 -2.40 -12.53
CA PRO A 40 19.15 -1.99 -13.43
C PRO A 40 18.96 -0.53 -13.85
N ILE A 41 19.28 0.42 -12.95
CA ILE A 41 19.20 1.86 -13.21
C ILE A 41 20.54 2.54 -12.85
N ILE A 42 20.71 3.73 -13.43
CA ILE A 42 21.96 4.48 -13.62
C ILE A 42 22.70 4.83 -12.31
N ASN A 43 22.01 4.95 -11.16
CA ASN A 43 22.60 5.13 -9.83
C ASN A 43 21.56 5.04 -8.68
N GLU A 44 22.05 4.67 -7.49
CA GLU A 44 21.38 4.65 -6.17
C GLU A 44 20.43 5.85 -5.90
N LYS A 45 20.88 7.07 -6.19
CA LYS A 45 20.07 8.29 -5.94
C LYS A 45 18.82 8.31 -6.82
N THR A 46 18.94 7.78 -8.04
CA THR A 46 17.85 7.74 -9.01
C THR A 46 16.87 6.62 -8.68
N GLU A 47 17.36 5.45 -8.27
CA GLU A 47 16.54 4.33 -7.77
C GLU A 47 15.71 4.74 -6.57
N LYS A 48 16.34 5.33 -5.55
CA LYS A 48 15.63 5.84 -4.38
C LYS A 48 14.54 6.85 -4.74
N LYS A 49 14.78 7.74 -5.72
CA LYS A 49 13.76 8.69 -6.19
C LYS A 49 12.60 7.97 -6.89
N LEU A 50 12.90 7.00 -7.74
CA LEU A 50 11.90 6.19 -8.43
C LEU A 50 11.03 5.41 -7.44
N LEU A 51 11.66 4.70 -6.50
CA LEU A 51 10.96 3.95 -5.45
C LEU A 51 10.05 4.86 -4.61
N ASN A 52 10.52 6.06 -4.25
CA ASN A 52 9.70 7.03 -3.54
C ASN A 52 8.48 7.52 -4.35
N ALA A 53 8.65 7.70 -5.67
CA ALA A 53 7.56 8.09 -6.55
C ALA A 53 6.53 6.96 -6.68
N LEU A 54 6.98 5.73 -6.92
CA LEU A 54 6.12 4.54 -6.96
C LEU A 54 5.35 4.36 -5.65
N TYR A 55 6.05 4.44 -4.52
CA TYR A 55 5.43 4.34 -3.20
C TYR A 55 4.32 5.37 -3.00
N LYS A 56 4.57 6.62 -3.39
CA LYS A 56 3.57 7.70 -3.31
C LYS A 56 2.35 7.40 -4.17
N VAL A 57 2.54 6.89 -5.39
CA VAL A 57 1.44 6.51 -6.29
C VAL A 57 0.62 5.36 -5.71
N ILE A 58 1.27 4.31 -5.19
CA ILE A 58 0.62 3.17 -4.56
C ILE A 58 -0.21 3.62 -3.36
N LEU A 59 0.39 4.35 -2.42
CA LEU A 59 -0.30 4.84 -1.23
C LEU A 59 -1.47 5.77 -1.57
N SER A 60 -1.29 6.67 -2.53
CA SER A 60 -2.37 7.55 -2.99
C SER A 60 -3.51 6.76 -3.66
N SER A 61 -3.22 5.63 -4.29
CA SER A 61 -4.23 4.80 -4.93
C SER A 61 -5.01 4.01 -3.87
N LEU A 62 -4.31 3.43 -2.88
CA LEU A 62 -4.92 2.73 -1.75
C LEU A 62 -5.86 3.64 -0.94
N LYS A 63 -5.46 4.88 -0.68
CA LYS A 63 -6.29 5.89 0.03
C LYS A 63 -7.60 6.25 -0.70
N LYS A 64 -7.74 5.89 -1.98
CA LYS A 64 -8.95 6.14 -2.78
C LYS A 64 -9.87 4.92 -2.86
N VAL A 65 -9.45 3.78 -2.31
CA VAL A 65 -10.24 2.54 -2.36
C VAL A 65 -11.40 2.65 -1.37
N ASP A 66 -12.61 2.48 -1.88
CA ASP A 66 -13.79 2.21 -1.05
C ASP A 66 -13.83 0.70 -0.76
N VAL A 67 -13.35 0.33 0.44
CA VAL A 67 -13.23 -1.07 0.86
C VAL A 67 -14.59 -1.72 1.00
N VAL A 68 -15.60 -0.99 1.50
CA VAL A 68 -16.94 -1.54 1.69
C VAL A 68 -17.51 -1.95 0.34
N LYS A 69 -17.41 -1.07 -0.66
CA LYS A 69 -17.84 -1.35 -2.03
C LYS A 69 -17.05 -2.50 -2.68
N LEU A 70 -15.75 -2.61 -2.41
CA LEU A 70 -14.94 -3.72 -2.89
C LEU A 70 -15.41 -5.06 -2.30
N LEU A 71 -15.71 -5.09 -1.00
CA LEU A 71 -16.19 -6.29 -0.32
C LEU A 71 -17.55 -6.73 -0.87
N GLU A 72 -18.47 -5.79 -1.09
CA GLU A 72 -19.78 -6.06 -1.71
C GLU A 72 -19.62 -6.66 -3.11
N TYR A 73 -18.74 -6.09 -3.95
CA TYR A 73 -18.46 -6.64 -5.28
C TYR A 73 -17.93 -8.08 -5.25
N ILE A 74 -17.08 -8.41 -4.27
CA ILE A 74 -16.52 -9.76 -4.11
C ILE A 74 -17.60 -10.75 -3.65
N GLU A 75 -18.55 -10.31 -2.85
CA GLU A 75 -19.69 -11.14 -2.42
C GLU A 75 -20.63 -11.47 -3.57
N ASP A 76 -20.98 -10.48 -4.38
CA ASP A 76 -21.88 -10.66 -5.54
C ASP A 76 -21.31 -11.61 -6.60
N LYS A 77 -19.99 -11.85 -6.58
CA LYS A 77 -19.27 -12.74 -7.49
C LYS A 77 -19.15 -14.18 -6.96
N LYS A 78 -19.52 -14.45 -5.70
CA LYS A 78 -19.49 -15.77 -5.09
C LYS A 78 -20.84 -16.46 -5.17
#